data_AF-A0A7D5K4A8-F1
#
_entry.id   AF-A0A7D5K4A8-F1
#
_cell.length_a   1.000
_cell.length_b   1.000
_cell.length_c   1.000
_cell.angle_alpha   90.00
_cell.angle_beta   90.00
_cell.angle_gamma   90.00
#
_symmetry.space_group_name_H-M   'P 1'
#
loop_
_entity.id
_entity.type
_entity.pdbx_description
1 polymer ?
#
loop_
_entity_poly.entity_id
_entity_poly.type
_entity_poly.pdbx_seq_one_letter_code
_entity_poly.pdbx_strand_id
1 'polypeptide(L)'
;MADRTATWLGLRRDAKPLVLAGLALGLGIGGFFDGIVFHQLLQIHHMLSSYPDSSVATDLELNVMADGIFHLATYTFTIIGIVLLSRAWRFHPVPKSGRTLLGAVIMGWGVFNVVEGVVAHQLLGLHHVWPAGPGPIILWDLIFLFWGVLFLIGGYILIRTDSAATQTARDDAVATDGDGVT
;
A
#
# COMPACT_ATOMS: atom_id res chain seq x y z
N MET A 1 -9.43 20.70 -23.91
CA MET A 1 -9.42 19.23 -23.84
C MET A 1 -8.10 18.80 -23.24
N ALA A 2 -8.09 18.15 -22.07
CA ALA A 2 -6.84 17.61 -21.51
C ALA A 2 -6.30 16.55 -22.47
N ASP A 3 -5.00 16.58 -22.75
CA ASP A 3 -4.32 15.59 -23.56
C ASP A 3 -4.53 14.19 -22.95
N ARG A 4 -5.37 13.38 -23.60
CA ARG A 4 -5.79 12.06 -23.12
C ARG A 4 -4.72 10.99 -23.33
N THR A 5 -3.63 11.33 -24.00
CA THR A 5 -2.44 10.47 -24.16
C THR A 5 -1.39 10.72 -23.08
N ALA A 6 -1.56 11.77 -22.28
CA ALA A 6 -0.62 12.12 -21.23
C ALA A 6 -0.50 10.99 -20.19
N THR A 7 0.73 10.57 -19.92
CA THR A 7 1.05 9.58 -18.89
C THR A 7 1.54 10.26 -17.61
N TRP A 8 1.41 9.57 -16.49
CA TRP A 8 1.99 9.89 -15.19
C TRP A 8 2.67 8.62 -14.66
N LEU A 9 4.00 8.61 -14.58
CA LEU A 9 4.81 7.44 -14.22
C LEU A 9 4.54 6.20 -15.12
N GLY A 10 4.28 6.43 -16.41
CA GLY A 10 3.91 5.37 -17.35
C GLY A 10 2.49 4.82 -17.19
N LEU A 11 1.69 5.39 -16.29
CA LEU A 11 0.26 5.10 -16.12
C LEU A 11 -0.58 6.19 -16.78
N ARG A 12 -1.86 5.92 -17.03
CA ARG A 12 -2.78 6.95 -17.56
C ARG A 12 -2.96 8.08 -16.55
N ARG A 13 -2.87 9.34 -17.02
CA ARG A 13 -2.99 10.52 -16.14
C ARG A 13 -4.37 10.67 -15.49
N ASP A 14 -5.43 10.18 -16.14
CA ASP A 14 -6.79 10.19 -15.59
C ASP A 14 -6.99 9.16 -14.46
N ALA A 15 -6.15 8.12 -14.37
CA ALA A 15 -6.16 7.15 -13.28
C ALA A 15 -5.49 7.69 -12.00
N LYS A 16 -4.68 8.76 -12.10
CA LYS A 16 -3.89 9.29 -10.96
C LYS A 16 -4.72 9.50 -9.67
N PRO A 17 -5.91 10.13 -9.69
CA PRO A 17 -6.68 10.31 -8.46
C PRO A 17 -7.09 8.98 -7.81
N LEU A 18 -7.44 7.98 -8.61
CA LEU A 18 -7.79 6.65 -8.14
C LEU A 18 -6.57 5.90 -7.59
N VAL A 19 -5.41 6.03 -8.24
CA VAL A 19 -4.15 5.45 -7.76
C VAL A 19 -3.73 6.07 -6.42
N LEU A 20 -3.82 7.39 -6.27
CA LEU A 20 -3.50 8.05 -4.98
C LEU A 20 -4.45 7.61 -3.85
N ALA A 21 -5.74 7.46 -4.15
CA ALA A 21 -6.69 6.93 -3.20
C ALA A 21 -6.35 5.49 -2.77
N GLY A 22 -6.04 4.63 -3.74
CA GLY A 22 -5.63 3.25 -3.47
C GLY A 22 -4.32 3.16 -2.69
N LEU A 23 -3.31 3.99 -2.99
CA LEU A 23 -2.05 4.03 -2.25
C LEU A 23 -2.27 4.39 -0.77
N ALA A 24 -3.09 5.42 -0.49
CA ALA A 24 -3.41 5.81 0.89
C ALA A 24 -4.20 4.71 1.62
N LEU A 25 -5.17 4.06 0.96
CA LEU A 25 -5.87 2.90 1.51
C LEU A 25 -4.90 1.75 1.80
N GLY A 26 -3.99 1.45 0.87
CA GLY A 26 -3.00 0.39 1.00
C GLY A 26 -2.04 0.60 2.17
N LEU A 27 -1.57 1.84 2.37
CA LEU A 27 -0.77 2.23 3.53
C LEU A 27 -1.50 1.92 4.85
N GLY A 28 -2.78 2.32 4.93
CA GLY A 28 -3.60 2.07 6.11
C GLY A 28 -3.89 0.59 6.34
N ILE A 29 -4.29 -0.15 5.29
CA ILE A 29 -4.59 -1.59 5.36
C ILE A 29 -3.35 -2.39 5.72
N GLY A 30 -2.21 -2.11 5.10
CA GLY A 30 -0.95 -2.80 5.38
C GLY A 30 -0.51 -2.60 6.82
N GLY A 31 -0.54 -1.36 7.32
CA GLY A 31 -0.21 -1.08 8.71
C GLY A 31 -1.21 -1.65 9.71
N PHE A 32 -2.51 -1.71 9.38
CA PHE A 32 -3.47 -2.43 10.21
C PHE A 32 -3.21 -3.92 10.26
N PHE A 33 -2.87 -4.53 9.12
CA PHE A 33 -2.54 -5.95 9.10
C PHE A 33 -1.33 -6.23 9.99
N ASP A 34 -0.28 -5.42 9.85
CA ASP A 34 0.93 -5.51 10.65
C ASP A 34 0.66 -5.36 12.15
N GLY A 35 0.01 -4.27 12.56
CA GLY A 35 -0.28 -4.02 13.97
C GLY A 35 -1.30 -5.00 14.58
N ILE A 36 -2.34 -5.41 13.84
CA ILE A 36 -3.31 -6.38 14.37
C ILE A 36 -2.70 -7.78 14.38
N VAL A 37 -2.17 -8.25 13.26
CA VAL A 37 -1.73 -9.64 13.13
C VAL A 37 -0.41 -9.85 13.84
N PHE A 38 0.60 -9.03 13.61
CA PHE A 38 1.93 -9.25 14.18
C PHE A 38 2.06 -8.70 15.59
N HIS A 39 1.56 -7.49 15.87
CA HIS A 39 1.71 -6.94 17.22
C HIS A 39 0.70 -7.50 18.22
N GLN A 40 -0.56 -7.70 17.82
CA GLN A 40 -1.62 -7.99 18.79
C GLN A 40 -2.03 -9.46 18.84
N LEU A 41 -2.20 -10.11 17.68
CA LEU A 41 -2.63 -11.52 17.63
C LEU A 41 -1.46 -12.48 17.83
N LEU A 42 -0.38 -12.29 17.07
CA LEU A 42 0.80 -13.16 17.15
C LEU A 42 1.82 -12.67 18.19
N GLN A 43 1.79 -11.38 18.53
CA GLN A 43 2.69 -10.76 19.51
C GLN A 43 4.16 -11.06 19.24
N ILE A 44 4.53 -11.14 17.95
CA ILE A 44 5.90 -11.50 17.55
C ILE A 44 6.87 -10.33 17.67
N HIS A 45 6.35 -9.10 17.58
CA HIS A 45 7.05 -7.84 17.86
C HIS A 45 6.02 -6.75 18.21
N HIS A 46 6.45 -5.73 18.93
CA HIS A 46 5.66 -4.52 19.20
C HIS A 46 6.45 -3.29 18.75
N MET A 47 5.81 -2.12 18.66
CA MET A 47 6.47 -0.91 18.15
C MET A 47 7.81 -0.56 18.82
N LEU A 48 8.00 -0.87 20.11
CA LEU A 48 9.20 -0.52 20.87
C LEU A 48 9.93 -1.75 21.41
N SER A 49 9.64 -2.97 20.94
CA SER A 49 10.11 -4.21 21.58
C SER A 49 11.62 -4.46 21.51
N SER A 50 12.42 -3.62 20.85
CA SER A 50 13.90 -3.69 20.94
C SER A 50 14.47 -3.02 22.19
N TYR A 51 13.71 -2.13 22.87
CA TYR A 51 14.20 -1.39 24.04
C TYR A 51 13.45 -1.82 25.33
N PRO A 52 12.14 -1.53 25.51
CA PRO A 52 11.35 -2.17 26.56
C PRO A 52 11.20 -3.68 26.39
N ASP A 53 11.33 -4.43 27.48
CA ASP A 53 11.10 -5.88 27.51
C ASP A 53 9.60 -6.15 27.67
N SER A 54 8.93 -6.56 26.60
CA SER A 54 7.49 -6.82 26.60
C SER A 54 7.04 -7.97 27.53
N SER A 55 7.96 -8.72 28.15
CA SER A 55 7.65 -9.68 29.21
C SER A 55 7.42 -9.02 30.59
N VAL A 56 7.83 -7.76 30.74
CA VAL A 56 7.61 -6.95 31.93
C VAL A 56 6.32 -6.13 31.76
N ALA A 57 5.42 -6.19 32.75
CA ALA A 57 4.07 -5.59 32.63
C ALA A 57 4.08 -4.08 32.30
N THR A 58 4.96 -3.30 32.93
CA THR A 58 5.07 -1.85 32.67
C THR A 58 5.58 -1.54 31.26
N ASP A 59 6.49 -2.36 30.75
CA ASP A 59 7.08 -2.19 29.42
C ASP A 59 6.11 -2.64 28.33
N LEU A 60 5.26 -3.62 28.65
CA LEU A 60 4.14 -4.02 27.80
C LEU A 60 3.09 -2.90 27.69
N GLU A 61 2.75 -2.20 28.78
CA GLU A 61 1.84 -1.04 28.73
C GLU A 61 2.35 0.06 27.77
N LEU A 62 3.66 0.33 27.81
CA LEU A 62 4.30 1.27 26.88
C LEU A 62 4.23 0.80 25.42
N ASN A 63 4.46 -0.49 25.17
CA ASN A 63 4.33 -1.08 23.83
C ASN A 63 2.88 -1.03 23.32
N VAL A 64 1.90 -1.35 24.17
CA VAL A 64 0.47 -1.27 23.83
C VAL A 64 0.08 0.17 23.49
N MET A 65 0.58 1.16 24.25
CA MET A 65 0.37 2.57 23.91
C MET A 65 1.00 2.93 22.56
N ALA A 66 2.24 2.50 22.30
CA ALA A 66 2.94 2.76 21.05
C ALA A 66 2.23 2.10 19.85
N ASP A 67 1.77 0.86 19.99
CA ASP A 67 0.94 0.17 19.00
C ASP A 67 -0.38 0.92 18.74
N GLY A 68 -0.99 1.49 19.78
CA GLY A 68 -2.18 2.34 19.65
C GLY A 68 -1.92 3.61 18.86
N ILE A 69 -0.78 4.27 19.07
CA ILE A 69 -0.35 5.45 18.28
C ILE A 69 -0.08 5.05 16.82
N PHE A 70 0.55 3.91 16.61
CA PHE A 70 0.75 3.34 15.27
C PHE A 70 -0.60 3.07 14.57
N HIS A 71 -1.55 2.45 15.26
CA HIS A 71 -2.91 2.23 14.75
C HIS A 71 -3.65 3.54 14.45
N LEU A 72 -3.45 4.60 15.23
CA LEU A 72 -4.04 5.91 14.94
C LEU A 72 -3.51 6.47 13.61
N ALA A 73 -2.23 6.28 13.30
CA ALA A 73 -1.65 6.67 12.03
C ALA A 73 -2.24 5.85 10.86
N THR A 74 -2.33 4.53 10.98
CA THR A 74 -2.88 3.65 9.93
C THR A 74 -4.39 3.89 9.72
N TYR A 75 -5.13 4.16 10.80
CA TYR A 75 -6.53 4.60 10.75
C TYR A 75 -6.69 5.91 9.99
N THR A 76 -5.80 6.88 10.25
CA THR A 76 -5.80 8.17 9.54
C THR A 76 -5.54 7.99 8.05
N PHE A 77 -4.56 7.18 7.64
CA PHE A 77 -4.32 6.85 6.23
C PHE A 77 -5.53 6.17 5.58
N THR A 78 -6.20 5.29 6.31
CA THR A 78 -7.43 4.63 5.84
C THR A 78 -8.54 5.65 5.58
N ILE A 79 -8.78 6.59 6.50
CA ILE A 79 -9.76 7.68 6.31
C ILE A 79 -9.38 8.55 5.11
N ILE A 80 -8.11 8.95 5.00
CA ILE A 80 -7.61 9.74 3.86
C ILE A 80 -7.89 8.98 2.55
N GLY A 81 -7.59 7.69 2.51
CA GLY A 81 -7.85 6.83 1.35
C GLY A 81 -9.33 6.78 0.96
N ILE A 82 -10.24 6.62 1.93
CA ILE A 82 -11.70 6.64 1.70
C ILE A 82 -12.15 8.00 1.15
N VAL A 83 -11.67 9.10 1.75
CA VAL A 83 -12.01 10.46 1.31
C VAL A 83 -11.49 10.71 -0.11
N LEU A 84 -10.25 10.33 -0.40
CA LEU A 84 -9.67 10.46 -1.74
C LEU A 84 -10.42 9.60 -2.76
N LEU A 85 -10.83 8.39 -2.40
CA LEU A 85 -11.61 7.51 -3.28
C LEU A 85 -12.98 8.12 -3.59
N SER A 86 -13.67 8.63 -2.57
CA SER A 86 -14.95 9.33 -2.73
C SER A 86 -14.82 10.55 -3.65
N ARG A 87 -13.76 11.35 -3.45
CA ARG A 87 -13.48 12.51 -4.31
C ARG A 87 -13.11 12.11 -5.74
N ALA A 88 -12.34 11.05 -5.92
CA ALA A 88 -11.96 10.51 -7.22
C ALA A 88 -13.20 10.16 -8.05
N TRP A 89 -14.17 9.46 -7.47
CA TRP A 89 -15.41 9.10 -8.16
C TRP A 89 -16.39 10.24 -8.35
N ARG A 90 -16.42 11.22 -7.44
CA ARG A 90 -17.39 12.33 -7.50
C ARG A 90 -16.95 13.47 -8.42
N PHE A 91 -15.65 13.77 -8.47
CA PHE A 91 -15.15 15.00 -9.07
C PHE A 91 -14.18 14.80 -10.23
N HIS A 92 -13.78 13.57 -10.52
CA HIS A 92 -12.84 13.27 -11.61
C HIS A 92 -13.42 12.22 -12.56
N PRO A 93 -13.12 12.30 -13.88
CA PRO A 93 -13.50 11.29 -14.85
C PRO A 93 -12.54 10.09 -14.76
N VAL A 94 -12.41 9.49 -13.58
CA VAL A 94 -11.50 8.36 -13.35
C VAL A 94 -12.05 7.06 -13.96
N PRO A 95 -11.18 6.13 -14.39
CA PRO A 95 -11.62 4.81 -14.82
C PRO A 95 -12.34 4.08 -13.69
N LYS A 96 -13.48 3.44 -13.97
CA LYS A 96 -14.20 2.58 -13.01
C LYS A 96 -13.57 1.18 -12.95
N SER A 97 -12.27 1.11 -12.67
CA SER A 97 -11.52 -0.14 -12.67
C SER A 97 -11.21 -0.63 -11.26
N GLY A 98 -11.79 -1.77 -10.89
CA GLY A 98 -11.44 -2.48 -9.66
C GLY A 98 -10.00 -3.01 -9.69
N ARG A 99 -9.47 -3.36 -10.87
CA ARG A 99 -8.08 -3.83 -11.02
C ARG A 99 -7.07 -2.72 -10.74
N THR A 100 -7.31 -1.53 -11.27
CA THR A 100 -6.47 -0.35 -10.97
C THR A 100 -6.51 -0.01 -9.48
N LEU A 101 -7.70 -0.01 -8.86
CA LEU A 101 -7.81 0.24 -7.43
C LEU A 101 -7.08 -0.82 -6.59
N LEU A 102 -7.29 -2.11 -6.89
CA LEU A 102 -6.62 -3.21 -6.20
C LEU A 102 -5.09 -3.12 -6.35
N GLY A 103 -4.60 -2.85 -7.56
CA GLY A 103 -3.17 -2.66 -7.80
C GLY A 103 -2.61 -1.50 -6.99
N ALA A 104 -3.33 -0.38 -6.89
CA ALA A 104 -2.91 0.76 -6.09
C ALA A 104 -2.94 0.47 -4.57
N VAL A 105 -3.90 -0.30 -4.07
CA VAL A 105 -3.93 -0.77 -2.67
C VAL A 105 -2.75 -1.68 -2.38
N ILE A 106 -2.45 -2.65 -3.26
CA ILE A 106 -1.29 -3.53 -3.11
C ILE A 106 0.01 -2.70 -3.13
N MET A 107 0.15 -1.74 -4.04
CA MET A 107 1.30 -0.82 -4.04
C MET A 107 1.40 -0.04 -2.72
N GLY A 108 0.28 0.47 -2.20
CA GLY A 108 0.26 1.23 -0.95
C GLY A 108 0.72 0.40 0.25
N TRP A 109 0.32 -0.88 0.30
CA TRP A 109 0.83 -1.83 1.27
C TRP A 109 2.33 -2.03 1.08
N GLY A 110 2.81 -2.21 -0.15
CA GLY A 110 4.24 -2.29 -0.45
C GLY A 110 5.03 -1.07 0.05
N VAL A 111 4.48 0.15 -0.13
CA VAL A 111 5.08 1.37 0.43
C VAL A 111 5.16 1.29 1.95
N PHE A 112 4.08 0.87 2.62
CA PHE A 112 4.07 0.67 4.07
C PHE A 112 5.23 -0.24 4.50
N ASN A 113 5.33 -1.46 3.96
CA ASN A 113 6.38 -2.41 4.32
C ASN A 113 7.80 -1.86 4.11
N VAL A 114 8.03 -1.16 2.99
CA VAL A 114 9.37 -0.62 2.72
C VAL A 114 9.70 0.53 3.67
N VAL A 115 8.76 1.45 3.91
CA VAL A 115 9.00 2.60 4.78
C VAL A 115 9.15 2.16 6.22
N GLU A 116 8.23 1.34 6.72
CA GLU A 116 8.23 0.77 8.06
C GLU A 116 9.53 -0.02 8.27
N GLY A 117 9.82 -0.99 7.39
CA GLY A 117 10.98 -1.86 7.57
C GLY A 117 12.32 -1.13 7.45
N VAL A 118 12.45 -0.11 6.59
CA VAL A 118 13.68 0.69 6.52
C VAL A 118 13.80 1.60 7.74
N VAL A 119 12.74 2.31 8.11
CA VAL A 119 12.81 3.33 9.16
C VAL A 119 12.86 2.68 10.54
N ALA A 120 11.91 1.82 10.88
CA ALA A 120 11.80 1.26 12.21
C ALA A 120 12.79 0.13 12.46
N HIS A 121 12.93 -0.83 11.54
CA HIS A 121 13.82 -1.98 11.77
C HIS A 121 15.29 -1.66 11.54
N GLN A 122 15.62 -0.93 10.45
CA GLN A 122 17.02 -0.72 10.06
C GLN A 122 17.61 0.59 10.61
N LEU A 123 16.93 1.72 10.42
CA LEU A 123 17.49 3.04 10.78
C LEU A 123 17.37 3.35 12.27
N LEU A 124 16.21 3.07 12.87
CA LEU A 124 15.93 3.38 14.27
C LEU A 124 16.10 2.17 15.20
N GLY A 125 16.02 0.95 14.65
CA GLY A 125 16.10 -0.30 15.42
C GLY A 125 15.05 -0.40 16.52
N LEU A 126 13.84 0.15 16.31
CA LEU A 126 12.77 0.20 17.32
C LEU A 126 12.23 -1.19 17.66
N HIS A 127 12.17 -2.07 16.66
CA HIS A 127 11.76 -3.46 16.74
C HIS A 127 12.31 -4.21 15.53
N HIS A 128 12.18 -5.53 15.52
CA HIS A 128 12.49 -6.38 14.38
C HIS A 128 11.35 -7.36 14.15
N VAL A 129 11.18 -7.85 12.92
CA VAL A 129 9.96 -8.59 12.51
C VAL A 129 9.72 -9.86 13.32
N TRP A 130 10.77 -10.65 13.57
CA TRP A 130 10.63 -11.87 14.39
C TRP A 130 11.93 -12.16 15.16
N PRO A 131 12.17 -11.45 16.28
CA PRO A 131 13.41 -11.57 17.03
C PRO A 131 13.65 -12.97 17.60
N ALA A 132 12.56 -13.65 17.99
CA ALA A 132 12.57 -15.02 18.51
C ALA A 132 12.50 -16.10 17.41
N GLY A 133 12.46 -15.70 16.13
CA GLY A 133 12.40 -16.63 15.01
C GLY A 133 13.72 -17.38 14.77
N PRO A 134 13.71 -18.50 14.04
CA PRO A 134 14.94 -19.21 13.70
C PRO A 134 15.84 -18.38 12.79
N GLY A 135 17.15 -18.51 12.97
CA GLY A 135 18.16 -17.82 12.17
C GLY A 135 18.49 -16.40 12.68
N PRO A 136 19.23 -15.61 11.91
CA PRO A 136 19.61 -14.25 12.31
C PRO A 136 18.43 -13.29 12.15
N ILE A 137 18.26 -12.35 13.09
CA ILE A 137 17.16 -11.37 13.11
C ILE A 137 16.99 -10.63 11.77
N ILE A 138 18.11 -10.22 11.16
CA ILE A 138 18.13 -9.49 9.88
C ILE A 138 17.46 -10.26 8.73
N LEU A 139 17.40 -11.60 8.80
CA LEU A 139 16.70 -12.40 7.79
C LEU A 139 15.23 -12.02 7.70
N TRP A 140 14.56 -11.86 8.85
CA TRP A 140 13.12 -11.58 8.92
C TRP A 140 12.80 -10.16 8.43
N ASP A 141 13.65 -9.18 8.78
CA ASP A 141 13.53 -7.81 8.27
C ASP A 141 13.71 -7.75 6.74
N LEU A 142 14.67 -8.52 6.20
CA LEU A 142 14.89 -8.60 4.75
C LEU A 142 13.73 -9.29 4.03
N ILE A 143 13.13 -10.32 4.61
CA ILE A 143 11.92 -10.96 4.06
C ILE A 143 10.76 -9.96 4.01
N PHE A 144 10.56 -9.17 5.08
CA PHE A 144 9.53 -8.14 5.12
C PHE A 144 9.72 -7.05 4.07
N LEU A 145 10.95 -6.55 3.90
CA LEU A 145 11.31 -5.60 2.84
C LEU A 145 11.13 -6.21 1.44
N PHE A 146 11.52 -7.46 1.26
CA PHE A 146 11.33 -8.17 -0.01
C PHE A 146 9.86 -8.25 -0.40
N TRP A 147 8.97 -8.58 0.53
CA TRP A 147 7.52 -8.53 0.30
C TRP A 147 7.03 -7.13 -0.04
N GLY A 148 7.57 -6.10 0.61
CA GLY A 148 7.27 -4.70 0.28
C GLY A 148 7.60 -4.36 -1.18
N VAL A 149 8.79 -4.75 -1.65
CA VAL A 149 9.22 -4.57 -3.05
C VAL A 149 8.34 -5.38 -4.02
N LEU A 150 8.01 -6.63 -3.68
CA LEU A 150 7.10 -7.45 -4.50
C LEU A 150 5.72 -6.82 -4.65
N PHE A 151 5.17 -6.26 -3.57
CA PHE A 151 3.87 -5.58 -3.61
C PHE A 151 3.93 -4.27 -4.42
N LEU A 152 5.00 -3.49 -4.31
CA LEU A 152 5.22 -2.31 -5.15
C LEU A 152 5.24 -2.66 -6.64
N ILE A 153 6.03 -3.67 -7.02
CA ILE A 153 6.17 -4.08 -8.42
C ILE A 153 4.88 -4.73 -8.92
N GLY A 154 4.32 -5.67 -8.17
CA GLY A 154 3.11 -6.42 -8.54
C GLY A 154 1.91 -5.50 -8.69
N GLY A 155 1.70 -4.58 -7.76
CA GLY A 155 0.64 -3.59 -7.84
C GLY A 155 0.83 -2.63 -9.03
N TYR A 156 2.05 -2.20 -9.32
CA TYR A 156 2.34 -1.35 -10.48
C TYR A 156 2.04 -2.06 -11.82
N ILE A 157 2.48 -3.31 -11.95
CA ILE A 157 2.20 -4.14 -13.13
C ILE A 157 0.68 -4.33 -13.31
N LEU A 158 -0.05 -4.54 -12.22
CA LEU A 158 -1.51 -4.72 -12.28
C LEU A 158 -2.22 -3.46 -12.81
N ILE A 159 -1.81 -2.26 -12.39
CA ILE A 159 -2.38 -1.00 -12.90
C ILE A 159 -1.99 -0.77 -14.37
N ARG A 160 -0.74 -1.06 -14.72
CA ARG A 160 -0.22 -0.84 -16.07
C ARG A 160 -0.90 -1.74 -17.11
N THR A 161 -1.09 -3.02 -16.78
CA THR A 161 -1.75 -3.99 -17.68
C THR A 161 -3.23 -3.67 -17.90
N ASP A 162 -3.93 -3.18 -16.88
CA ASP A 162 -5.31 -2.70 -16.98
C ASP A 162 -5.44 -1.44 -17.86
N SER A 163 -4.48 -0.52 -17.73
CA SER A 163 -4.40 0.68 -18.56
C SER A 163 -4.21 0.34 -20.04
N ALA A 164 -3.31 -0.60 -20.35
CA ALA A 164 -3.06 -1.06 -21.72
C ALA A 164 -4.28 -1.75 -22.33
N ALA A 165 -4.91 -2.69 -21.61
CA ALA A 165 -6.09 -3.41 -22.10
C ALA A 165 -7.27 -2.48 -22.41
N THR A 166 -7.49 -1.47 -21.55
CA THR A 166 -8.56 -0.49 -21.77
C THR A 166 -8.28 0.42 -22.98
N GLN A 167 -7.01 0.70 -23.28
CA GLN A 167 -6.63 1.51 -24.43
C GLN A 167 -6.81 0.73 -25.74
N THR A 168 -6.32 -0.51 -25.82
CA THR A 168 -6.50 -1.37 -26.99
C THR A 168 -7.98 -1.55 -27.36
N ALA A 169 -8.83 -1.90 -26.38
CA ALA A 169 -10.26 -2.09 -26.64
C ALA A 169 -10.96 -0.83 -27.16
N ARG A 170 -10.45 0.36 -26.81
CA ARG A 170 -10.99 1.63 -27.27
C ARG A 170 -10.52 1.96 -28.68
N ASP A 171 -9.25 1.69 -28.98
CA ASP A 171 -8.68 1.91 -30.31
C ASP A 171 -9.35 0.99 -31.34
N ASP A 172 -9.63 -0.26 -30.97
CA ASP A 172 -10.39 -1.22 -31.80
C ASP A 172 -11.81 -0.71 -32.10
N ALA A 173 -12.53 -0.19 -31.09
CA ALA A 173 -13.88 0.35 -31.27
C ALA A 173 -13.92 1.57 -32.21
N VAL A 174 -12.90 2.44 -32.15
CA VAL A 174 -12.78 3.60 -33.05
C VAL A 174 -12.50 3.14 -34.49
N ALA A 175 -11.67 2.11 -34.67
CA ALA A 175 -11.41 1.54 -35.99
C ALA A 175 -12.68 0.95 -36.61
N THR A 176 -13.46 0.17 -35.84
CA THR A 176 -14.70 -0.43 -36.36
C THR A 176 -15.80 0.58 -36.71
N ASP A 177 -15.92 1.68 -35.97
CA ASP A 177 -16.89 2.74 -36.28
C ASP A 177 -16.46 3.60 -37.48
N GLY A 178 -15.15 3.70 -37.74
CA GLY A 178 -14.59 4.46 -38.87
C GLY A 178 -14.82 3.81 -40.24
N ASP A 179 -15.00 2.50 -40.29
CA ASP A 179 -15.19 1.73 -41.53
C ASP A 179 -16.67 1.66 -42.00
N GLY A 180 -17.59 2.28 -41.26
CA GLY A 180 -19.04 2.23 -41.52
C GLY A 180 -19.61 3.30 -42.47
N VAL A 181 -18.76 4.08 -43.15
CA VAL A 181 -19.22 5.12 -44.10
C VAL A 181 -18.50 4.95 -45.46
N THR A 182 -19.07 4.09 -46.31
CA THR A 182 -18.97 4.18 -47.78
C THR A 182 -20.28 3.73 -48.41
#